data_AF-A0A921U7I2-F1
#
_entry.id   AF-A0A921U7I2-F1
#
_cell.length_a   1.000
_cell.length_b   1.000
_cell.length_c   1.000
_cell.angle_alpha   90.00
_cell.angle_beta   90.00
_cell.angle_gamma   90.00
#
_symmetry.space_group_name_H-M   'P 1'
#
loop_
_entity.id
_entity.type
_entity.pdbx_description
1 polymer ?
#
loop_
_entity_poly.entity_id
_entity_poly.type
_entity_poly.pdbx_seq_one_letter_code
_entity_poly.pdbx_strand_id
1 'polypeptide(L)'
;MPSLAATGSSASPSRRRQGAEHARPGGGVGEHEPILAAAWGSSSPTLAARGISVGAPVYLAAVLEYLAAEVLELAGNAARDNKKTRIIPRHVLLAIRNDEELGKLLAGVTIAHGGVLPNIHTVLLPKKVAEKAAAVAKEPKSLKKA
;
A
#
# COMPACT_ATOMS: atom_id res chain seq x y z
N MET A 1 -11.41 50.77 40.47
CA MET A 1 -11.72 51.97 41.28
C MET A 1 -13.08 52.47 40.88
N PRO A 2 -14.08 52.54 41.78
CA PRO A 2 -14.19 51.86 43.10
C PRO A 2 -14.44 50.34 42.83
N SER A 3 -15.25 49.50 43.50
CA SER A 3 -15.76 49.36 44.89
C SER A 3 -15.89 47.83 45.14
N LEU A 4 -15.72 47.19 46.32
CA LEU A 4 -15.59 47.56 47.74
C LEU A 4 -16.94 47.79 48.49
N ALA A 5 -17.09 47.06 49.62
CA ALA A 5 -18.23 46.94 50.57
C ALA A 5 -19.52 46.29 50.01
N ALA A 6 -20.12 45.20 50.52
CA ALA A 6 -20.10 44.43 51.78
C ALA A 6 -21.15 44.82 52.86
N THR A 7 -22.09 43.91 53.13
CA THR A 7 -22.80 43.68 54.41
C THR A 7 -23.18 42.20 54.51
N GLY A 8 -23.27 41.64 55.71
CA GLY A 8 -23.73 40.27 55.93
C GLY A 8 -24.51 40.14 57.23
N SER A 9 -25.48 39.24 57.26
CA SER A 9 -26.27 38.86 58.44
C SER A 9 -27.11 37.62 58.12
N SER A 10 -27.52 36.73 59.02
CA SER A 10 -26.96 36.30 60.33
C SER A 10 -27.89 35.24 60.92
N ALA A 11 -27.56 33.94 60.85
CA ALA A 11 -28.22 32.90 61.67
C ALA A 11 -27.38 31.60 61.68
N SER A 12 -27.11 31.07 62.86
CA SER A 12 -26.51 29.74 63.07
C SER A 12 -27.12 29.13 64.37
N PRO A 13 -26.77 27.92 64.83
CA PRO A 13 -27.48 26.73 64.39
C PRO A 13 -28.08 25.88 65.55
N SER A 14 -29.26 25.30 65.36
CA SER A 14 -29.92 24.42 66.35
C SER A 14 -29.73 22.93 66.06
N ARG A 15 -29.12 22.19 67.01
CA ARG A 15 -28.68 20.79 66.85
C ARG A 15 -29.64 19.76 67.50
N ARG A 16 -30.26 18.90 66.70
CA ARG A 16 -30.73 17.53 67.03
C ARG A 16 -30.59 16.70 65.73
N ARG A 17 -29.75 15.65 65.60
CA ARG A 17 -29.57 14.38 66.33
C ARG A 17 -30.81 13.48 66.38
N GLN A 18 -30.64 12.31 65.72
CA GLN A 18 -31.34 11.03 65.86
C GLN A 18 -32.73 10.90 65.23
N GLY A 19 -32.98 9.70 64.68
CA GLY A 19 -34.10 9.36 63.78
C GLY A 19 -33.61 8.44 62.66
N ALA A 20 -33.36 7.16 62.97
CA ALA A 20 -32.84 6.17 62.03
C ALA A 20 -33.80 4.96 61.97
N GLU A 21 -34.56 4.86 60.88
CA GLU A 21 -35.57 3.83 60.64
C GLU A 21 -35.60 3.61 59.11
N HIS A 22 -34.86 2.64 58.55
CA HIS A 22 -35.11 1.18 58.59
C HIS A 22 -36.40 0.71 57.87
N ALA A 23 -36.85 1.45 56.86
CA ALA A 23 -37.75 0.92 55.84
C ALA A 23 -37.03 -0.17 55.00
N ARG A 24 -37.48 -1.42 55.11
CA ARG A 24 -37.07 -2.52 54.21
C ARG A 24 -38.01 -2.56 52.99
N PRO A 25 -37.51 -2.52 51.74
CA PRO A 25 -38.33 -2.93 50.61
C PRO A 25 -38.62 -4.43 50.71
N GLY A 26 -39.89 -4.82 50.49
CA GLY A 26 -40.31 -6.22 50.48
C GLY A 26 -39.75 -6.96 49.26
N GLY A 27 -39.39 -8.23 49.42
CA GLY A 27 -38.92 -9.06 48.33
C GLY A 27 -40.06 -9.60 47.46
N GLY A 28 -39.86 -9.59 46.14
CA GLY A 28 -40.69 -10.27 45.16
C GLY A 28 -39.87 -10.52 43.91
N VAL A 29 -39.95 -11.75 43.36
CA VAL A 29 -39.41 -12.25 42.08
C VAL A 29 -38.18 -11.51 41.50
N GLY A 30 -36.99 -12.11 41.51
CA GLY A 30 -36.75 -13.47 41.00
C GLY A 30 -36.01 -13.44 39.66
N GLU A 31 -36.09 -12.32 38.93
CA GLU A 31 -35.44 -12.13 37.63
C GLU A 31 -34.03 -11.53 37.80
N HIS A 32 -32.99 -12.37 37.88
CA HIS A 32 -31.61 -11.90 38.03
C HIS A 32 -30.96 -11.58 36.66
N GLU A 33 -31.58 -10.65 35.92
CA GLU A 33 -31.18 -10.22 34.57
C GLU A 33 -29.68 -9.90 34.48
N PRO A 34 -28.91 -10.57 33.59
CA PRO A 34 -27.47 -10.42 33.56
C PRO A 34 -27.04 -9.09 32.93
N ILE A 35 -26.50 -8.20 33.76
CA ILE A 35 -25.98 -6.86 33.38
C ILE A 35 -24.90 -6.93 32.27
N LEU A 36 -24.35 -8.11 31.98
CA LEU A 36 -23.48 -8.40 30.83
C LEU A 36 -24.18 -8.29 29.45
N ALA A 37 -25.50 -8.49 29.37
CA ALA A 37 -26.23 -8.47 28.09
C ALA A 37 -26.22 -7.09 27.41
N ALA A 38 -26.23 -6.01 28.20
CA ALA A 38 -26.25 -4.63 27.71
C ALA A 38 -24.90 -4.18 27.09
N ALA A 39 -23.80 -4.91 27.31
CA ALA A 39 -22.45 -4.48 26.93
C ALA A 39 -22.05 -4.81 25.47
N TRP A 40 -22.76 -5.72 24.80
CA TRP A 40 -22.45 -6.14 23.42
C TRP A 40 -23.61 -5.94 22.41
N GLY A 41 -24.78 -5.49 22.87
CA GLY A 41 -26.03 -5.47 22.11
C GLY A 41 -26.33 -4.24 21.23
N SER A 42 -25.36 -3.59 20.59
CA SER A 42 -25.68 -2.50 19.62
C SER A 42 -24.61 -2.14 18.57
N SER A 43 -23.37 -2.60 18.68
CA SER A 43 -22.27 -2.19 17.78
C SER A 43 -22.26 -2.91 16.41
N SER A 44 -23.25 -2.60 15.57
CA SER A 44 -23.20 -2.58 14.10
C SER A 44 -22.49 -3.73 13.35
N PRO A 45 -23.16 -4.90 13.15
CA PRO A 45 -22.63 -6.00 12.32
C PRO A 45 -22.96 -5.83 10.82
N THR A 46 -22.64 -4.67 10.21
CA THR A 46 -22.82 -4.44 8.76
C THR A 46 -21.52 -4.33 7.96
N LEU A 47 -20.35 -4.25 8.61
CA LEU A 47 -19.07 -4.61 7.99
C LEU A 47 -18.75 -6.08 8.27
N ALA A 48 -19.58 -6.97 7.72
CA ALA A 48 -19.16 -8.35 7.48
C ALA A 48 -18.09 -8.35 6.39
N ALA A 49 -16.83 -8.11 6.79
CA ALA A 49 -15.69 -8.08 5.87
C ALA A 49 -15.60 -9.43 5.14
N ARG A 50 -15.87 -9.43 3.82
CA ARG A 50 -15.89 -10.64 3.01
C ARG A 50 -14.50 -11.28 3.02
N GLY A 51 -14.36 -12.39 3.73
CA GLY A 51 -13.08 -13.07 3.93
C GLY A 51 -12.39 -13.43 2.61
N ILE A 52 -11.08 -13.19 2.55
CA ILE A 52 -10.23 -13.60 1.44
C ILE A 52 -10.14 -15.13 1.45
N SER A 53 -10.24 -15.76 0.28
CA SER A 53 -10.14 -17.23 0.17
C SER A 53 -8.70 -17.71 0.40
N VAL A 54 -8.55 -18.90 1.00
CA VAL A 54 -7.24 -19.44 1.42
C VAL A 54 -6.24 -19.57 0.25
N GLY A 55 -6.73 -19.81 -0.98
CA GLY A 55 -5.90 -19.89 -2.18
C GLY A 55 -5.49 -18.54 -2.79
N ALA A 56 -6.19 -17.43 -2.48
CA ALA A 56 -5.89 -16.11 -3.05
C ALA A 56 -4.47 -15.59 -2.75
N PRO A 57 -3.91 -15.66 -1.52
CA PRO A 57 -2.54 -15.22 -1.27
C PRO A 57 -1.51 -16.11 -1.99
N VAL A 58 -1.78 -17.41 -2.15
CA VAL A 58 -0.89 -18.34 -2.88
C VAL A 58 -0.86 -18.02 -4.36
N TYR A 59 -2.03 -17.80 -4.98
CA TYR A 59 -2.13 -17.41 -6.38
C TYR A 59 -1.45 -16.06 -6.65
N LEU A 60 -1.69 -15.06 -5.80
CA LEU A 60 -1.06 -13.75 -5.93
C LEU A 60 0.47 -13.83 -5.78
N ALA A 61 0.96 -14.62 -4.82
CA ALA A 61 2.39 -14.84 -4.64
C ALA A 61 3.05 -15.46 -5.88
N ALA A 62 2.45 -16.50 -6.47
CA ALA A 62 2.97 -17.15 -7.68
C ALA A 62 3.02 -16.20 -8.89
N VAL A 63 2.01 -15.34 -9.08
CA VAL A 63 2.01 -14.33 -10.16
C VAL A 63 3.09 -13.26 -9.92
N LEU A 64 3.26 -12.81 -8.67
CA LEU A 64 4.31 -11.84 -8.32
C LEU A 64 5.72 -12.43 -8.45
N GLU A 65 5.92 -13.70 -8.09
CA GLU A 65 7.17 -14.42 -8.27
C GLU A 65 7.53 -14.56 -9.75
N TYR A 66 6.58 -14.98 -10.60
CA TYR A 66 6.78 -15.08 -12.04
C TYR A 66 7.18 -13.74 -12.67
N LEU A 67 6.43 -12.66 -12.39
CA LEU A 67 6.74 -11.33 -12.91
C LEU A 67 8.08 -10.78 -12.40
N ALA A 68 8.46 -11.09 -11.16
CA ALA A 68 9.77 -10.72 -10.62
C ALA A 68 10.91 -11.50 -11.28
N ALA A 69 10.72 -12.80 -11.55
CA ALA A 69 11.70 -13.64 -12.23
C ALA A 69 11.97 -13.17 -13.67
N GLU A 70 10.92 -12.93 -14.46
CA GLU A 70 11.01 -12.44 -15.84
C GLU A 70 11.79 -11.11 -15.94
N VAL A 71 11.43 -10.13 -15.11
CA VAL A 71 12.14 -8.83 -15.05
C VAL A 71 13.60 -9.00 -14.61
N LEU A 72 13.90 -9.91 -13.68
CA LEU A 72 15.27 -10.18 -13.22
C LEU A 72 16.11 -10.95 -14.23
N GLU A 73 15.54 -11.88 -15.00
CA GLU A 73 16.25 -12.57 -16.09
C GLU A 73 16.63 -11.58 -17.20
N LEU A 74 15.65 -10.83 -17.71
CA LEU A 74 15.88 -9.85 -18.78
C LEU A 74 16.84 -8.73 -18.32
N ALA A 75 16.72 -8.23 -17.08
CA ALA A 75 17.65 -7.24 -16.53
C ALA A 75 19.03 -7.83 -16.21
N GLY A 76 19.11 -9.13 -15.88
CA GLY A 76 20.36 -9.87 -15.71
C GLY A 76 21.10 -10.09 -17.03
N ASN A 77 20.37 -10.41 -18.09
CA ASN A 77 20.91 -10.50 -19.45
C ASN A 77 21.38 -9.12 -19.95
N ALA A 78 20.59 -8.06 -19.77
CA ALA A 78 21.01 -6.69 -20.04
C ALA A 78 22.24 -6.25 -19.20
N ALA A 79 22.43 -6.79 -17.99
CA ALA A 79 23.64 -6.56 -17.18
C ALA A 79 24.88 -7.26 -17.78
N ARG A 80 24.73 -8.53 -18.20
CA ARG A 80 25.77 -9.32 -18.87
C ARG A 80 26.23 -8.67 -20.19
N ASP A 81 25.29 -8.19 -21.02
CA ASP A 81 25.59 -7.45 -22.25
C ASP A 81 26.39 -6.17 -21.97
N ASN A 82 26.06 -5.47 -20.89
CA ASN A 82 26.80 -4.30 -20.40
C ASN A 82 28.09 -4.67 -19.62
N LYS A 83 28.51 -5.95 -19.66
CA LYS A 83 29.70 -6.52 -19.01
C LYS A 83 29.77 -6.27 -17.49
N LYS A 84 28.61 -6.30 -16.82
CA LYS A 84 28.45 -6.04 -15.38
C LYS A 84 27.82 -7.22 -14.67
N THR A 85 28.35 -7.56 -13.49
CA THR A 85 27.82 -8.60 -12.60
C THR A 85 26.65 -8.15 -11.72
N ARG A 86 26.38 -6.83 -11.66
CA ARG A 86 25.33 -6.23 -10.82
C ARG A 86 24.26 -5.57 -11.69
N ILE A 87 23.00 -5.87 -11.40
CA ILE A 87 21.84 -5.16 -11.96
C ILE A 87 21.80 -3.73 -11.39
N ILE A 88 21.59 -2.74 -12.25
CA ILE A 88 21.39 -1.33 -11.91
C ILE A 88 20.12 -0.81 -12.62
N PRO A 89 19.53 0.33 -12.24
CA PRO A 89 18.28 0.80 -12.84
C PRO A 89 18.32 0.95 -14.36
N ARG A 90 19.50 1.21 -14.95
CA ARG A 90 19.70 1.18 -16.39
C ARG A 90 19.35 -0.17 -17.02
N HIS A 91 19.78 -1.28 -16.42
CA HIS A 91 19.54 -2.62 -16.97
C HIS A 91 18.05 -2.99 -16.86
N VAL A 92 17.39 -2.59 -15.77
CA VAL A 92 15.94 -2.75 -15.56
C VAL A 92 15.14 -1.99 -16.62
N LEU A 93 15.50 -0.73 -16.93
CA LEU A 93 14.86 0.01 -18.02
C LEU A 93 15.18 -0.56 -19.40
N LEU A 94 16.39 -1.08 -19.64
CA LEU A 94 16.71 -1.76 -20.90
C LEU A 94 15.90 -3.05 -21.08
N ALA A 95 15.64 -3.82 -20.03
CA ALA A 95 14.75 -4.98 -20.09
C ALA A 95 13.31 -4.56 -20.45
N ILE A 96 12.69 -3.76 -19.57
CA ILE A 96 11.27 -3.37 -19.65
C ILE A 96 10.91 -2.59 -20.93
N ARG A 97 11.88 -1.95 -21.61
CA ARG A 97 11.61 -1.16 -22.82
C ARG A 97 12.01 -1.84 -24.13
N ASN A 98 12.80 -2.93 -24.08
CA ASN A 98 13.02 -3.78 -25.26
C ASN A 98 12.01 -4.94 -25.32
N ASP A 99 11.40 -5.33 -24.20
CA ASP A 99 10.30 -6.28 -24.18
C ASP A 99 8.93 -5.60 -24.46
N GLU A 100 8.06 -6.30 -25.18
CA GLU A 100 6.77 -5.78 -25.61
C GLU A 100 5.68 -5.92 -24.53
N GLU A 101 5.71 -6.96 -23.70
CA GLU A 101 4.67 -7.22 -22.70
C GLU A 101 4.89 -6.39 -21.42
N LEU A 102 6.11 -6.42 -20.87
CA LEU A 102 6.56 -5.54 -19.79
C LEU A 102 6.48 -4.07 -20.19
N GLY A 103 6.77 -3.75 -21.46
CA GLY A 103 6.67 -2.40 -22.01
C GLY A 103 5.25 -1.84 -22.00
N LYS A 104 4.24 -2.69 -22.23
CA LYS A 104 2.81 -2.36 -22.09
C LYS A 104 2.35 -2.36 -20.63
N LEU A 105 2.72 -3.39 -19.86
CA LEU A 105 2.34 -3.56 -18.45
C LEU A 105 2.83 -2.40 -17.57
N LEU A 106 4.02 -1.86 -17.88
CA LEU A 106 4.66 -0.76 -17.16
C LEU A 106 4.65 0.55 -17.98
N ALA A 107 3.65 0.72 -18.85
CA ALA A 107 3.38 1.98 -19.52
C ALA A 107 3.11 3.11 -18.49
N GLY A 108 3.67 4.29 -18.72
CA GLY A 108 3.60 5.42 -17.78
C GLY A 108 4.51 5.30 -16.53
N VAL A 109 5.02 4.11 -16.19
CA VAL A 109 5.93 3.95 -15.05
C VAL A 109 7.29 4.61 -15.33
N THR A 110 7.77 5.42 -14.37
CA THR A 110 9.05 6.11 -14.44
C THR A 110 10.12 5.36 -13.62
N ILE A 111 11.17 4.87 -14.29
CA ILE A 111 12.29 4.16 -13.64
C ILE A 111 13.38 5.19 -13.31
N ALA A 112 13.50 5.55 -12.03
CA ALA A 112 14.53 6.46 -11.55
C ALA A 112 15.95 5.98 -11.95
N HIS A 113 16.78 6.89 -12.45
CA HIS A 113 18.13 6.61 -12.96
C HIS A 113 18.20 5.59 -14.13
N GLY A 114 17.08 5.23 -14.77
CA GLY A 114 17.06 4.29 -15.90
C GLY A 114 17.51 4.88 -17.25
N GLY A 115 17.31 6.19 -17.47
CA GLY A 115 17.55 6.86 -18.75
C GLY A 115 16.50 6.50 -19.82
N VAL A 116 16.86 6.51 -21.10
CA VAL A 116 15.99 6.14 -22.23
C VAL A 116 16.67 5.14 -23.18
N LEU A 117 15.91 4.43 -24.02
CA LEU A 117 16.51 3.60 -25.07
C LEU A 117 17.32 4.48 -26.05
N PRO A 118 18.49 4.01 -26.54
CA PRO A 118 19.22 4.72 -27.59
C PRO A 118 18.41 4.70 -28.90
N ASN A 119 17.90 5.86 -29.30
CA ASN A 119 17.21 6.05 -30.58
C ASN A 119 17.61 7.41 -31.16
N ILE A 120 17.84 7.46 -32.47
CA ILE A 120 18.19 8.67 -33.23
C ILE A 120 17.36 8.65 -34.51
N HIS A 121 16.49 9.64 -34.68
CA HIS A 121 15.72 9.77 -35.92
C HIS A 121 16.65 9.92 -37.13
N THR A 122 16.34 9.24 -38.23
CA THR A 122 17.19 9.16 -39.43
C THR A 122 17.55 10.52 -40.03
N VAL A 123 16.67 11.52 -39.88
CA VAL A 123 16.89 12.92 -40.31
C VAL A 123 18.07 13.58 -39.58
N LEU A 124 18.40 13.14 -38.36
CA LEU A 124 19.50 13.65 -37.55
C LEU A 124 20.84 12.93 -37.84
N LEU A 125 20.84 11.86 -38.63
CA LEU A 125 22.06 11.16 -39.01
C LEU A 125 22.79 11.94 -40.12
N PRO A 126 24.12 12.14 -40.03
CA PRO A 126 24.90 12.62 -41.16
C PRO A 126 24.68 11.71 -42.38
N LYS A 127 24.52 12.28 -43.57
CA LYS A 127 24.13 11.51 -44.79
C LYS A 127 25.01 10.28 -45.05
N LYS A 128 26.31 10.36 -44.73
CA LYS A 128 27.31 9.28 -44.87
C LYS A 128 27.22 8.16 -43.79
N VAL A 129 26.42 8.36 -42.75
CA VAL A 129 26.19 7.41 -41.64
C VAL A 129 24.82 6.73 -41.75
N ALA A 130 23.83 7.40 -42.36
CA ALA A 130 22.48 6.88 -42.54
C ALA A 130 22.45 5.50 -43.26
N GLU A 131 23.24 5.34 -44.34
CA GLU A 131 23.38 4.07 -45.05
C GLU A 131 23.91 2.94 -44.14
N LYS A 132 24.88 3.26 -43.28
CA LYS A 132 25.52 2.28 -42.39
C LYS A 132 24.63 1.89 -41.21
N ALA A 133 23.83 2.82 -40.70
CA ALA A 133 22.82 2.53 -39.69
C ALA A 133 21.68 1.65 -40.24
N ALA A 134 21.26 1.89 -41.48
CA ALA A 134 20.22 1.10 -42.15
C ALA A 134 20.64 -0.36 -42.44
N ALA A 135 21.95 -0.66 -42.49
CA ALA A 135 22.46 -2.03 -42.61
C ALA A 135 22.38 -2.80 -41.28
N VAL A 136 22.80 -2.18 -40.17
CA VAL A 136 22.78 -2.82 -38.83
C VAL A 136 21.34 -3.17 -38.38
N ALA A 137 20.35 -2.38 -38.79
CA ALA A 137 18.93 -2.64 -38.53
C ALA A 137 18.31 -3.75 -39.42
N LYS A 138 19.08 -4.41 -40.30
CA LYS A 138 18.57 -5.36 -41.31
C LYS A 138 19.16 -6.77 -41.26
N GLU A 139 20.04 -7.09 -40.31
CA GLU A 139 20.59 -8.45 -40.15
C GLU A 139 19.82 -9.27 -39.10
N PRO A 140 18.91 -10.19 -39.49
CA PRO A 140 18.37 -11.19 -38.57
C PRO A 140 19.45 -12.23 -38.22
N LYS A 141 19.45 -12.70 -36.97
CA LYS A 141 20.34 -13.77 -36.48
C LYS A 141 19.96 -15.15 -37.07
N SER A 142 20.18 -15.38 -38.37
CA SER A 142 20.09 -16.71 -38.96
C SER A 142 21.29 -17.56 -38.52
N LEU A 143 21.07 -18.45 -37.55
CA LEU A 143 22.08 -19.36 -37.01
C LEU A 143 22.65 -20.27 -38.10
N LYS A 144 23.93 -20.11 -38.43
CA LYS A 144 24.68 -21.10 -39.22
C LYS A 144 24.92 -22.33 -38.34
N LYS A 145 24.09 -23.35 -38.51
CA LYS A 145 24.33 -24.67 -37.94
C LYS A 145 25.47 -25.35 -38.71
N ALA A 146 26.48 -25.80 -37.98
CA ALA A 146 27.44 -26.82 -38.38
C ALA A 146 27.09 -28.12 -37.65
#